data_AF-L8WQH4-F1
#
_entry.id   AF-L8WQH4-F1
#
_cell.length_a   1.000
_cell.length_b   1.000
_cell.length_c   1.000
_cell.angle_alpha   90.00
_cell.angle_beta   90.00
_cell.angle_gamma   90.00
#
_symmetry.space_group_name_H-M   'P 1'
#
loop_
_entity.id
_entity.type
_entity.pdbx_description
1 polymer ?
#
loop_
_entity_poly.entity_id
_entity_poly.type
_entity_poly.pdbx_seq_one_letter_code
_entity_poly.pdbx_strand_id
1 'polypeptide(L)'
;MFTMRSSLASLIYLCFVGITSAANSFAGSNLYYAAGLSPYQRTTLLSSMQSAGMKVLRVWLDGQSTASTKLELSLSGGDIYGQWWGTGYFYEKSEAIAAFDNRLRYILNHTHKTLGNPWKQLNQYIFAFEAQNKAMVGKGEDYINTHMNWQCDHANTIKSTLGSNSGILVMTGGESWMTESVKSAWLGCAALDVVAIHAYGVGDFSTSNILTYVNQAKSAGKKLIFQEWGACYFNTENNNCPAGTPLPTSTRNNNIKTWASQITAAGVPWLYWQVLPNPDPHVSRLKRFDTVISILIPMCRAR
;
A
#
# COMPACT_ATOMS: atom_id res chain seq x y z
N MET A 1 31.53 28.95 -71.09
CA MET A 1 32.48 27.87 -70.73
C MET A 1 33.20 28.27 -69.44
N PHE A 2 32.66 27.91 -68.27
CA PHE A 2 33.38 27.93 -66.99
C PHE A 2 32.70 26.97 -65.99
N THR A 3 33.44 26.60 -64.95
CA THR A 3 33.33 25.33 -64.21
C THR A 3 32.27 25.24 -63.12
N MET A 4 31.79 24.00 -62.88
CA MET A 4 30.99 23.63 -61.71
C MET A 4 31.70 23.92 -60.38
N ARG A 5 30.93 24.32 -59.37
CA ARG A 5 31.23 24.12 -57.94
C ARG A 5 29.96 23.67 -57.22
N SER A 6 29.97 22.46 -56.66
CA SER A 6 29.00 22.04 -55.64
C SER A 6 29.50 20.83 -54.86
N SER A 7 29.92 21.05 -53.61
CA SER A 7 29.97 20.04 -52.55
C SER A 7 30.14 20.73 -51.21
N LEU A 8 29.03 20.93 -50.50
CA LEU A 8 29.02 20.97 -49.04
C LEU A 8 28.11 19.83 -48.58
N ALA A 9 28.65 18.94 -47.78
CA ALA A 9 27.89 17.87 -47.14
C ALA A 9 27.27 18.39 -45.84
N SER A 10 25.96 18.27 -45.70
CA SER A 10 25.27 18.54 -44.42
C SER A 10 25.15 17.25 -43.62
N LEU A 11 25.92 17.12 -42.55
CA LEU A 11 25.64 16.11 -41.52
C LEU A 11 24.41 16.55 -40.73
N ILE A 12 23.33 15.75 -40.80
CA ILE A 12 22.18 15.91 -39.91
C ILE A 12 22.48 15.11 -38.64
N TYR A 13 22.77 15.82 -37.55
CA TYR A 13 22.90 15.22 -36.23
C TYR A 13 21.50 14.98 -35.64
N LEU A 14 21.01 13.73 -35.66
CA LEU A 14 19.75 13.38 -35.01
C LEU A 14 19.96 13.32 -33.49
N CYS A 15 19.72 14.46 -32.81
CA CYS A 15 19.55 14.46 -31.36
C CYS A 15 18.25 13.73 -31.02
N PHE A 16 18.35 12.42 -30.75
CA PHE A 16 17.31 11.70 -30.02
C PHE A 16 17.22 12.26 -28.60
N VAL A 17 16.39 13.29 -28.42
CA VAL A 17 15.89 13.66 -27.10
C VAL A 17 15.01 12.51 -26.64
N GLY A 18 15.60 11.60 -25.87
CA GLY A 18 14.84 10.55 -25.20
C GLY A 18 13.83 11.22 -24.28
N ILE A 19 12.55 11.21 -24.69
CA ILE A 19 11.46 11.64 -23.83
C ILE A 19 11.36 10.63 -22.70
N THR A 20 12.09 10.90 -21.62
CA THR A 20 11.91 10.22 -20.34
C THR A 20 10.53 10.63 -19.81
N SER A 21 9.50 9.92 -20.26
CA SER A 21 8.20 9.94 -19.62
C SER A 21 8.44 9.46 -18.19
N ALA A 22 8.56 10.38 -17.25
CA ALA A 22 8.64 10.05 -15.83
C ALA A 22 7.45 9.14 -15.51
N ALA A 23 7.74 7.90 -15.14
CA ALA A 23 6.68 7.02 -14.69
C ALA A 23 5.99 7.71 -13.50
N ASN A 24 4.67 7.71 -13.46
CA ASN A 24 3.89 8.20 -12.32
C ASN A 24 3.96 7.22 -11.12
N SER A 25 5.16 6.66 -10.89
CA SER A 25 5.54 5.77 -9.80
C SER A 25 6.30 6.58 -8.76
N PHE A 26 6.10 6.21 -7.49
CA PHE A 26 6.75 6.81 -6.34
C PHE A 26 7.12 5.73 -5.34
N ALA A 27 8.10 6.04 -4.49
CA ALA A 27 8.45 5.24 -3.32
C ALA A 27 7.69 5.70 -2.07
N GLY A 28 7.44 4.77 -1.16
CA GLY A 28 6.91 5.03 0.17
C GLY A 28 7.26 3.92 1.17
N SER A 29 6.63 3.97 2.33
CA SER A 29 6.77 2.95 3.37
C SER A 29 5.44 2.66 4.07
N ASN A 30 5.40 1.56 4.79
CA ASN A 30 4.41 1.25 5.83
C ASN A 30 4.98 1.60 7.23
N LEU A 31 4.12 1.94 8.20
CA LEU A 31 4.42 1.85 9.63
C LEU A 31 3.16 1.68 10.48
N TYR A 32 3.03 0.55 11.17
CA TYR A 32 1.80 0.18 11.89
C TYR A 32 1.54 0.95 13.19
N TYR A 33 2.59 1.38 13.89
CA TYR A 33 2.47 2.10 15.16
C TYR A 33 2.63 3.62 15.03
N ALA A 34 2.50 4.16 13.80
CA ALA A 34 2.68 5.58 13.50
C ALA A 34 1.81 6.52 14.37
N ALA A 35 0.57 6.10 14.67
CA ALA A 35 -0.34 6.86 15.54
C ALA A 35 0.12 6.94 17.00
N GLY A 36 0.89 5.95 17.49
CA GLY A 36 1.42 5.89 18.85
C GLY A 36 2.80 6.53 19.03
N LEU A 37 3.39 7.09 17.95
CA LEU A 37 4.71 7.71 18.01
C LEU A 37 4.70 9.06 18.76
N SER A 38 5.75 9.28 19.56
CA SER A 38 6.00 10.59 20.18
C SER A 38 6.19 11.68 19.12
N PRO A 39 6.00 12.98 19.46
CA PRO A 39 6.24 14.07 18.53
C PRO A 39 7.64 14.01 17.88
N TYR A 40 8.67 13.68 18.67
CA TYR A 40 10.04 13.50 18.18
C TYR A 40 10.15 12.36 17.16
N GLN A 41 9.62 11.17 17.48
CA GLN A 41 9.69 10.01 16.59
C GLN A 41 8.91 10.25 15.28
N ARG A 42 7.78 10.98 15.33
CA ARG A 42 7.05 11.39 14.12
C ARG A 42 7.88 12.34 13.26
N THR A 43 8.52 13.35 13.85
CA THR A 43 9.42 14.24 13.12
C THR A 43 10.58 13.46 12.49
N THR A 44 11.24 12.57 13.23
CA THR A 44 12.31 11.71 12.68
C THR A 44 11.82 10.88 11.51
N LEU A 45 10.70 10.16 11.65
CA LEU A 45 10.14 9.34 10.57
C LEU A 45 9.88 10.16 9.31
N LEU A 46 9.09 11.23 9.44
CA LEU A 46 8.60 12.00 8.30
C LEU A 46 9.76 12.76 7.62
N SER A 47 10.70 13.32 8.39
CA SER A 47 11.91 13.96 7.84
C SER A 47 12.85 12.98 7.15
N SER A 48 13.08 11.78 7.71
CA SER A 48 13.92 10.76 7.07
C SER A 48 13.29 10.25 5.78
N MET A 49 11.97 9.99 5.76
CA MET A 49 11.26 9.58 4.55
C MET A 49 11.28 10.68 3.46
N GLN A 50 11.02 11.93 3.83
CA GLN A 50 11.12 13.09 2.93
C GLN A 50 12.53 13.22 2.35
N SER A 51 13.57 13.05 3.18
CA SER A 51 14.98 13.10 2.76
C SER A 51 15.36 11.95 1.82
N ALA A 52 14.73 10.78 2.00
CA ALA A 52 14.85 9.63 1.09
C ALA A 52 13.99 9.77 -0.19
N GLY A 53 13.31 10.91 -0.38
CA GLY A 53 12.43 11.15 -1.54
C GLY A 53 11.12 10.37 -1.52
N MET A 54 10.83 9.61 -0.46
CA MET A 54 9.57 8.90 -0.29
C MET A 54 8.41 9.90 -0.23
N LYS A 55 7.31 9.57 -0.89
CA LYS A 55 6.14 10.45 -1.01
C LYS A 55 5.00 10.10 -0.08
N VAL A 56 5.08 8.93 0.55
CA VAL A 56 3.94 8.23 1.11
C VAL A 56 4.34 7.43 2.33
N LEU A 57 3.54 7.53 3.39
CA LEU A 57 3.51 6.60 4.51
C LEU A 57 2.13 5.94 4.61
N ARG A 58 2.04 4.62 4.61
CA ARG A 58 0.82 3.87 4.98
C ARG A 58 0.81 3.62 6.48
N VAL A 59 -0.33 3.89 7.13
CA VAL A 59 -0.54 3.83 8.58
C VAL A 59 -1.80 3.06 8.94
N TRP A 60 -1.96 2.77 10.24
CA TRP A 60 -3.09 2.03 10.83
C TRP A 60 -3.81 2.90 11.86
N LEU A 61 -5.13 2.74 12.01
CA LEU A 61 -5.99 3.65 12.77
C LEU A 61 -6.79 2.92 13.84
N ASP A 62 -6.05 2.51 14.86
CA ASP A 62 -6.53 1.63 15.88
C ASP A 62 -6.37 2.26 17.25
N GLY A 63 -7.42 2.14 18.06
CA GLY A 63 -7.34 2.49 19.46
C GLY A 63 -6.39 1.52 20.13
N GLN A 64 -5.22 2.00 20.55
CA GLN A 64 -4.34 1.23 21.43
C GLN A 64 -5.05 0.99 22.77
N SER A 65 -5.75 -0.14 22.89
CA SER A 65 -5.96 -0.80 24.17
C SER A 65 -4.80 -1.79 24.42
N THR A 66 -4.54 -2.09 25.68
CA THR A 66 -3.40 -2.89 26.12
C THR A 66 -3.72 -4.40 26.03
N ALA A 67 -2.90 -5.19 25.29
CA ALA A 67 -3.15 -6.57 24.73
C ALA A 67 -3.72 -6.52 23.28
N SER A 68 -3.50 -7.48 22.36
CA SER A 68 -2.73 -8.75 22.33
C SER A 68 -1.75 -8.86 21.12
N THR A 69 -0.78 -9.79 21.13
CA THR A 69 0.27 -9.95 20.09
C THR A 69 -0.04 -11.10 19.11
N LYS A 70 0.02 -10.89 17.78
CA LYS A 70 0.76 -11.73 16.79
C LYS A 70 0.66 -11.14 15.37
N LEU A 71 1.56 -11.58 14.47
CA LEU A 71 1.51 -11.37 13.01
C LEU A 71 0.46 -12.28 12.35
N GLU A 72 -0.78 -12.24 12.82
CA GLU A 72 -1.91 -13.00 12.30
C GLU A 72 -3.03 -12.04 11.90
N LEU A 73 -3.99 -12.52 11.09
CA LEU A 73 -5.24 -11.83 10.75
C LEU A 73 -5.78 -11.14 12.01
N SER A 74 -6.08 -9.85 11.96
CA SER A 74 -6.47 -9.06 13.15
C SER A 74 -7.57 -9.73 13.99
N LEU A 75 -8.50 -10.40 13.30
CA LEU A 75 -9.59 -11.16 13.89
C LEU A 75 -9.11 -12.36 14.72
N SER A 76 -8.05 -13.07 14.31
CA SER A 76 -7.41 -14.12 15.12
C SER A 76 -6.36 -13.58 16.10
N GLY A 77 -5.82 -12.38 15.86
CA GLY A 77 -5.05 -11.61 16.83
C GLY A 77 -5.87 -11.14 18.04
N GLY A 78 -7.20 -11.33 17.99
CA GLY A 78 -8.13 -11.07 19.08
C GLY A 78 -8.72 -9.67 19.06
N ASP A 79 -8.87 -9.01 17.90
CA ASP A 79 -9.54 -7.71 17.83
C ASP A 79 -10.99 -7.74 18.30
N ILE A 80 -11.57 -6.56 18.52
CA ILE A 80 -12.93 -6.47 19.08
C ILE A 80 -14.00 -7.15 18.21
N TYR A 81 -13.83 -7.16 16.88
CA TYR A 81 -14.70 -7.87 15.96
C TYR A 81 -14.43 -9.39 16.01
N GLY A 82 -13.17 -9.79 16.11
CA GLY A 82 -12.74 -11.17 16.34
C GLY A 82 -13.20 -11.74 17.69
N GLN A 83 -13.29 -10.91 18.73
CA GLN A 83 -13.83 -11.29 20.05
C GLN A 83 -15.36 -11.40 20.04
N TRP A 84 -16.05 -10.47 19.37
CA TRP A 84 -17.52 -10.44 19.37
C TRP A 84 -18.15 -11.42 18.37
N TRP A 85 -17.51 -11.65 17.22
CA TRP A 85 -18.06 -12.51 16.15
C TRP A 85 -17.11 -13.63 15.71
N GLY A 86 -15.80 -13.50 15.87
CA GLY A 86 -14.84 -14.48 15.36
C GLY A 86 -14.51 -14.30 13.87
N THR A 87 -13.49 -15.02 13.41
CA THR A 87 -12.79 -14.67 12.16
C THR A 87 -13.49 -15.07 10.86
N GLY A 88 -14.47 -15.97 10.91
CA GLY A 88 -15.34 -16.29 9.75
C GLY A 88 -16.53 -15.35 9.71
N TYR A 89 -17.32 -15.38 10.78
CA TYR A 89 -18.55 -14.61 10.91
C TYR A 89 -18.38 -13.08 10.77
N PHE A 90 -17.20 -12.50 10.99
CA PHE A 90 -16.96 -11.09 10.68
C PHE A 90 -17.25 -10.71 9.21
N TYR A 91 -16.88 -11.57 8.26
CA TYR A 91 -17.08 -11.33 6.82
C TYR A 91 -18.50 -11.70 6.33
N GLU A 92 -19.29 -12.36 7.18
CA GLU A 92 -20.56 -13.01 6.81
C GLU A 92 -21.78 -12.46 7.56
N LYS A 93 -21.60 -11.92 8.78
CA LYS A 93 -22.70 -11.43 9.61
C LYS A 93 -23.02 -9.96 9.31
N SER A 94 -24.28 -9.71 9.00
CA SER A 94 -24.87 -8.38 8.83
C SER A 94 -24.50 -7.39 9.94
N GLU A 95 -24.47 -7.85 11.19
CA GLU A 95 -24.20 -7.05 12.37
C GLU A 95 -22.71 -6.66 12.47
N ALA A 96 -21.80 -7.57 12.10
CA ALA A 96 -20.37 -7.33 12.04
C ALA A 96 -20.02 -6.36 10.90
N ILE A 97 -20.57 -6.61 9.71
CA ILE A 97 -20.48 -5.74 8.51
C ILE A 97 -20.99 -4.34 8.84
N ALA A 98 -22.17 -4.21 9.44
CA ALA A 98 -22.76 -2.92 9.82
C ALA A 98 -21.93 -2.19 10.90
N ALA A 99 -21.39 -2.91 11.89
CA ALA A 99 -20.51 -2.34 12.91
C ALA A 99 -19.17 -1.86 12.32
N PHE A 100 -18.64 -2.57 11.32
CA PHE A 100 -17.42 -2.18 10.60
C PHE A 100 -17.66 -0.96 9.72
N ASP A 101 -18.74 -0.95 8.94
CA ASP A 101 -19.18 0.20 8.16
C ASP A 101 -19.44 1.45 9.01
N ASN A 102 -20.01 1.27 10.21
CA ASN A 102 -20.17 2.37 11.17
C ASN A 102 -18.82 2.92 11.65
N ARG A 103 -17.80 2.07 11.85
CA ARG A 103 -16.43 2.50 12.16
C ARG A 103 -15.78 3.24 10.99
N LEU A 104 -15.94 2.76 9.75
CA LEU A 104 -15.48 3.47 8.54
C LEU A 104 -16.12 4.86 8.47
N ARG A 105 -17.46 4.95 8.59
CA ARG A 105 -18.20 6.22 8.63
C ARG A 105 -17.71 7.14 9.76
N TYR A 106 -17.49 6.62 10.96
CA TYR A 106 -16.99 7.39 12.10
C TYR A 106 -15.61 8.00 11.81
N ILE A 107 -14.67 7.22 11.29
CA ILE A 107 -13.31 7.69 11.04
C ILE A 107 -13.27 8.72 9.90
N LEU A 108 -13.98 8.50 8.79
CA LEU A 108 -14.02 9.47 7.69
C LEU A 108 -14.63 10.82 8.11
N ASN A 109 -15.58 10.81 9.06
CA ASN A 109 -16.17 12.02 9.62
C ASN A 109 -15.43 12.56 10.86
N HIS A 110 -14.35 11.92 11.32
CA HIS A 110 -13.59 12.39 12.48
C HIS A 110 -12.97 13.76 12.20
N THR A 111 -13.28 14.76 13.04
CA THR A 111 -12.69 16.09 12.93
C THR A 111 -11.27 16.10 13.47
N HIS A 112 -10.29 16.43 12.62
CA HIS A 112 -8.89 16.50 13.02
C HIS A 112 -8.67 17.68 14.00
N LYS A 113 -8.32 17.37 15.26
CA LYS A 113 -8.24 18.33 16.36
C LYS A 113 -7.48 19.62 16.05
N THR A 114 -6.35 19.55 15.33
CA THR A 114 -5.52 20.73 14.98
C THR A 114 -5.95 21.44 13.71
N LEU A 115 -6.63 20.76 12.78
CA LEU A 115 -6.94 21.30 11.45
C LEU A 115 -8.40 21.77 11.35
N GLY A 116 -9.28 21.36 12.26
CA GLY A 116 -10.70 21.75 12.28
C GLY A 116 -11.59 21.05 11.25
N ASN A 117 -11.02 20.44 10.21
CA ASN A 117 -11.78 19.71 9.18
C ASN A 117 -11.96 18.21 9.49
N PRO A 118 -13.08 17.59 9.07
CA PRO A 118 -13.25 16.14 9.03
C PRO A 118 -12.30 15.49 8.02
N TRP A 119 -11.83 14.29 8.31
CA TRP A 119 -10.77 13.64 7.52
C TRP A 119 -11.12 13.41 6.04
N LYS A 120 -12.40 13.18 5.72
CA LYS A 120 -12.90 13.12 4.34
C LYS A 120 -12.64 14.38 3.49
N GLN A 121 -12.30 15.51 4.11
CA GLN A 121 -11.95 16.78 3.44
C GLN A 121 -10.44 17.03 3.38
N LEU A 122 -9.60 16.16 3.97
CA LEU A 122 -8.15 16.38 4.10
C LEU A 122 -7.36 15.81 2.92
N ASN A 123 -7.82 15.98 1.68
CA ASN A 123 -7.17 15.43 0.48
C ASN A 123 -5.74 15.95 0.22
N GLN A 124 -5.39 17.10 0.79
CA GLN A 124 -4.02 17.63 0.83
C GLN A 124 -3.07 16.85 1.78
N TYR A 125 -3.61 15.99 2.65
CA TYR A 125 -2.88 15.18 3.63
C TYR A 125 -3.21 13.68 3.57
N ILE A 126 -4.27 13.28 2.87
CA ILE A 126 -4.76 11.91 2.78
C ILE A 126 -4.93 11.57 1.30
N PHE A 127 -4.02 10.78 0.74
CA PHE A 127 -4.15 10.32 -0.66
C PHE A 127 -5.20 9.21 -0.82
N ALA A 128 -5.44 8.37 0.22
CA ALA A 128 -6.46 7.31 0.13
C ALA A 128 -7.07 6.87 1.47
N PHE A 129 -8.13 6.08 1.39
CA PHE A 129 -8.64 5.18 2.43
C PHE A 129 -8.68 3.74 1.87
N GLU A 130 -8.63 2.76 2.77
CA GLU A 130 -8.94 1.36 2.47
C GLU A 130 -9.84 0.80 3.59
N ALA A 131 -10.41 -0.38 3.39
CA ALA A 131 -11.27 -1.02 4.39
C ALA A 131 -10.43 -1.75 5.45
N GLN A 132 -9.58 -2.69 5.00
CA GLN A 132 -8.78 -3.57 5.85
C GLN A 132 -7.47 -3.93 5.14
N ASN A 133 -6.44 -4.26 5.92
CA ASN A 133 -5.19 -4.83 5.44
C ASN A 133 -5.34 -6.34 5.27
N LYS A 134 -5.09 -6.88 4.07
CA LYS A 134 -5.13 -8.33 3.82
C LYS A 134 -6.47 -8.94 4.27
N ALA A 135 -7.55 -8.50 3.63
CA ALA A 135 -8.89 -8.90 4.00
C ALA A 135 -9.09 -10.40 3.71
N MET A 136 -9.38 -11.17 4.76
CA MET A 136 -9.51 -12.64 4.68
C MET A 136 -8.19 -13.40 4.50
N VAL A 137 -7.02 -12.79 4.80
CA VAL A 137 -5.73 -13.52 4.82
C VAL A 137 -5.80 -14.81 5.63
N GLY A 138 -5.28 -15.89 5.04
CA GLY A 138 -5.30 -17.23 5.65
C GLY A 138 -6.64 -17.96 5.56
N LYS A 139 -7.68 -17.39 4.95
CA LYS A 139 -8.93 -18.10 4.61
C LYS A 139 -8.84 -18.93 3.32
N GLY A 140 -7.88 -18.60 2.46
CA GLY A 140 -7.62 -19.28 1.19
C GLY A 140 -8.40 -18.71 0.01
N GLU A 141 -7.86 -18.96 -1.19
CA GLU A 141 -8.33 -18.45 -2.49
C GLU A 141 -9.84 -18.65 -2.71
N ASP A 142 -10.40 -19.83 -2.40
CA ASP A 142 -11.82 -20.14 -2.57
C ASP A 142 -12.73 -19.29 -1.67
N TYR A 143 -12.29 -18.98 -0.45
CA TYR A 143 -13.03 -18.12 0.47
C TYR A 143 -13.01 -16.67 -0.03
N ILE A 144 -11.85 -16.18 -0.46
CA ILE A 144 -11.71 -14.83 -1.05
C ILE A 144 -12.62 -14.71 -2.29
N ASN A 145 -12.60 -15.71 -3.18
CA ASN A 145 -13.41 -15.72 -4.41
C ASN A 145 -14.93 -15.77 -4.13
N THR A 146 -15.37 -16.45 -3.07
CA THR A 146 -16.79 -16.47 -2.66
C THR A 146 -17.24 -15.20 -1.95
N HIS A 147 -16.33 -14.42 -1.35
CA HIS A 147 -16.64 -13.22 -0.58
C HIS A 147 -16.13 -11.90 -1.21
N MET A 148 -15.74 -11.90 -2.48
CA MET A 148 -15.16 -10.71 -3.16
C MET A 148 -16.00 -9.43 -3.05
N ASN A 149 -17.33 -9.55 -2.92
CA ASN A 149 -18.25 -8.41 -2.75
C ASN A 149 -17.96 -7.60 -1.48
N TRP A 150 -17.52 -8.23 -0.39
CA TRP A 150 -17.21 -7.58 0.90
C TRP A 150 -16.29 -6.36 0.72
N GLN A 151 -15.26 -6.52 -0.12
CA GLN A 151 -14.32 -5.45 -0.44
C GLN A 151 -14.97 -4.28 -1.20
N CYS A 152 -15.91 -4.58 -2.10
CA CYS A 152 -16.67 -3.58 -2.85
C CYS A 152 -17.72 -2.88 -1.99
N ASP A 153 -18.39 -3.59 -1.10
CA ASP A 153 -19.42 -3.04 -0.22
C ASP A 153 -18.81 -2.03 0.76
N HIS A 154 -17.67 -2.36 1.36
CA HIS A 154 -16.94 -1.40 2.20
C HIS A 154 -16.29 -0.26 1.39
N ALA A 155 -15.82 -0.52 0.16
CA ALA A 155 -15.40 0.56 -0.74
C ALA A 155 -16.57 1.51 -1.07
N ASN A 156 -17.79 1.00 -1.26
CA ASN A 156 -19.01 1.80 -1.44
C ASN A 156 -19.32 2.63 -0.18
N THR A 157 -19.20 2.07 1.03
CA THR A 157 -19.33 2.82 2.29
C THR A 157 -18.31 3.95 2.40
N ILE A 158 -17.04 3.70 2.06
CA ILE A 158 -15.99 4.73 2.05
C ILE A 158 -16.32 5.81 1.01
N LYS A 159 -16.59 5.42 -0.26
CA LYS A 159 -16.81 6.35 -1.37
C LYS A 159 -18.06 7.23 -1.17
N SER A 160 -19.16 6.67 -0.67
CA SER A 160 -20.38 7.42 -0.33
C SER A 160 -20.15 8.40 0.83
N THR A 161 -19.34 8.03 1.82
CA THR A 161 -19.00 8.90 2.96
C THR A 161 -18.05 10.03 2.57
N LEU A 162 -17.09 9.76 1.68
CA LEU A 162 -16.21 10.78 1.08
C LEU A 162 -17.01 11.81 0.28
N GLY A 163 -18.04 11.37 -0.43
CA GLY A 163 -18.82 12.19 -1.35
C GLY A 163 -18.11 12.44 -2.68
N SER A 164 -18.81 13.15 -3.58
CA SER A 164 -18.25 13.51 -4.89
C SER A 164 -17.08 14.48 -4.76
N ASN A 165 -16.08 14.35 -5.64
CA ASN A 165 -14.94 15.26 -5.75
C ASN A 165 -14.07 15.40 -4.48
N SER A 166 -14.07 14.42 -3.57
CA SER A 166 -13.18 14.42 -2.40
C SER A 166 -11.70 14.55 -2.79
N GLY A 167 -11.29 14.00 -3.94
CA GLY A 167 -9.89 13.90 -4.36
C GLY A 167 -9.10 12.83 -3.59
N ILE A 168 -9.75 12.07 -2.71
CA ILE A 168 -9.18 10.98 -1.94
C ILE A 168 -9.55 9.66 -2.60
N LEU A 169 -8.56 8.78 -2.81
CA LEU A 169 -8.73 7.48 -3.46
C LEU A 169 -9.27 6.42 -2.47
N VAL A 170 -9.85 5.35 -3.00
CA VAL A 170 -10.29 4.16 -2.25
C VAL A 170 -9.57 2.94 -2.79
N MET A 171 -9.03 2.11 -1.89
CA MET A 171 -8.09 1.04 -2.21
C MET A 171 -8.51 -0.30 -1.58
N THR A 172 -8.03 -1.42 -2.14
CA THR A 172 -8.33 -2.76 -1.60
C THR A 172 -7.68 -3.01 -0.24
N GLY A 173 -6.41 -2.65 -0.08
CA GLY A 173 -5.62 -2.98 1.11
C GLY A 173 -4.74 -4.22 0.97
N GLY A 174 -4.65 -4.79 -0.25
CA GLY A 174 -3.82 -5.94 -0.63
C GLY A 174 -4.23 -7.26 0.01
N GLU A 175 -3.65 -8.39 -0.44
CA GLU A 175 -3.81 -9.73 0.14
C GLU A 175 -2.48 -10.47 0.24
N SER A 176 -2.47 -11.73 0.70
CA SER A 176 -1.22 -12.50 0.95
C SER A 176 -0.30 -12.62 -0.27
N TRP A 177 -0.89 -12.71 -1.47
CA TRP A 177 -0.19 -12.96 -2.74
C TRP A 177 -0.68 -12.02 -3.86
N MET A 178 0.07 -11.97 -4.97
CA MET A 178 -0.31 -11.24 -6.18
C MET A 178 -1.69 -11.65 -6.73
N THR A 179 -1.95 -12.96 -6.79
CA THR A 179 -3.19 -13.56 -7.32
C THR A 179 -4.39 -13.35 -6.39
N GLU A 180 -4.16 -13.31 -5.07
CA GLU A 180 -5.18 -12.94 -4.10
C GLU A 180 -5.48 -11.44 -4.18
N SER A 181 -4.44 -10.60 -4.33
CA SER A 181 -4.54 -9.14 -4.33
C SER A 181 -5.28 -8.54 -5.53
N VAL A 182 -5.29 -9.22 -6.68
CA VAL A 182 -5.83 -8.69 -7.94
C VAL A 182 -6.95 -9.59 -8.48
N LYS A 183 -8.17 -9.34 -7.99
CA LYS A 183 -9.39 -10.04 -8.45
C LYS A 183 -10.12 -9.29 -9.55
N SER A 184 -10.76 -10.03 -10.45
CA SER A 184 -11.61 -9.49 -11.53
C SER A 184 -12.80 -8.68 -10.98
N ALA A 185 -13.42 -9.11 -9.89
CA ALA A 185 -14.49 -8.37 -9.23
C ALA A 185 -14.02 -6.98 -8.74
N TRP A 186 -12.84 -6.91 -8.14
CA TRP A 186 -12.27 -5.65 -7.63
C TRP A 186 -11.82 -4.72 -8.77
N LEU A 187 -11.32 -5.30 -9.87
CA LEU A 187 -11.05 -4.58 -11.11
C LEU A 187 -12.33 -3.98 -11.73
N GLY A 188 -13.47 -4.67 -11.66
CA GLY A 188 -14.77 -4.16 -12.10
C GLY A 188 -15.45 -3.17 -11.13
N CYS A 189 -14.95 -3.07 -9.90
CA CYS A 189 -15.63 -2.39 -8.80
C CYS A 189 -15.60 -0.86 -8.92
N ALA A 190 -16.73 -0.20 -9.17
CA ALA A 190 -16.78 1.25 -9.41
C ALA A 190 -16.24 2.11 -8.23
N ALA A 191 -16.40 1.63 -6.99
CA ALA A 191 -15.97 2.37 -5.79
C ALA A 191 -14.46 2.30 -5.52
N LEU A 192 -13.73 1.32 -6.06
CA LEU A 192 -12.28 1.19 -5.91
C LEU A 192 -11.55 2.00 -7.00
N ASP A 193 -10.67 2.91 -6.61
CA ASP A 193 -9.83 3.66 -7.54
C ASP A 193 -8.47 2.97 -7.80
N VAL A 194 -7.98 2.23 -6.79
CA VAL A 194 -6.68 1.53 -6.82
C VAL A 194 -6.83 0.10 -6.33
N VAL A 195 -6.30 -0.86 -7.08
CA VAL A 195 -6.05 -2.21 -6.57
C VAL A 195 -4.66 -2.21 -5.93
N ALA A 196 -4.59 -2.58 -4.66
CA ALA A 196 -3.35 -2.72 -3.92
C ALA A 196 -2.87 -4.17 -3.96
N ILE A 197 -1.55 -4.34 -4.09
CA ILE A 197 -0.83 -5.61 -4.04
C ILE A 197 0.01 -5.65 -2.78
N HIS A 198 -0.06 -6.73 -2.02
CA HIS A 198 1.04 -7.12 -1.14
C HIS A 198 1.67 -8.40 -1.70
N ALA A 199 3.01 -8.46 -1.72
CA ALA A 199 3.70 -9.69 -2.10
C ALA A 199 5.08 -9.78 -1.43
N TYR A 200 5.42 -11.01 -1.05
CA TYR A 200 6.67 -11.33 -0.37
C TYR A 200 7.39 -12.54 -1.01
N GLY A 201 6.84 -13.15 -2.06
CA GLY A 201 7.54 -14.18 -2.84
C GLY A 201 8.57 -13.55 -3.77
N VAL A 202 9.79 -14.11 -3.85
CA VAL A 202 10.85 -13.57 -4.73
C VAL A 202 10.44 -13.61 -6.21
N GLY A 203 9.63 -14.60 -6.60
CA GLY A 203 9.08 -14.70 -7.97
C GLY A 203 8.11 -13.58 -8.33
N ASP A 204 7.43 -12.97 -7.35
CA ASP A 204 6.45 -11.91 -7.57
C ASP A 204 7.10 -10.62 -8.07
N PHE A 205 8.36 -10.37 -7.69
CA PHE A 205 9.05 -9.11 -7.94
C PHE A 205 9.60 -8.94 -9.35
N SER A 206 9.61 -9.99 -10.18
CA SER A 206 10.12 -9.86 -11.55
C SER A 206 9.22 -8.94 -12.39
N THR A 207 9.83 -7.99 -13.11
CA THR A 207 9.10 -6.98 -13.91
C THR A 207 8.08 -7.60 -14.86
N SER A 208 8.38 -8.76 -15.47
CA SER A 208 7.46 -9.51 -16.33
C SER A 208 6.21 -9.98 -15.60
N ASN A 209 6.35 -10.50 -14.37
CA ASN A 209 5.22 -10.99 -13.58
C ASN A 209 4.35 -9.82 -13.10
N ILE A 210 4.96 -8.71 -12.70
CA ILE A 210 4.24 -7.49 -12.31
C ILE A 210 3.46 -6.91 -13.50
N LEU A 211 4.06 -6.89 -14.70
CA LEU A 211 3.42 -6.37 -15.92
C LEU A 211 2.12 -7.08 -16.27
N THR A 212 1.96 -8.37 -15.95
CA THR A 212 0.70 -9.11 -16.10
C THR A 212 -0.45 -8.42 -15.35
N TYR A 213 -0.23 -8.02 -14.10
CA TYR A 213 -1.23 -7.34 -13.28
C TYR A 213 -1.40 -5.86 -13.64
N VAL A 214 -0.32 -5.19 -14.06
CA VAL A 214 -0.38 -3.82 -14.61
C VAL A 214 -1.29 -3.78 -15.84
N ASN A 215 -1.20 -4.77 -16.72
CA ASN A 215 -2.03 -4.84 -17.91
C ASN A 215 -3.50 -5.12 -17.58
N GLN A 216 -3.80 -5.98 -16.59
CA GLN A 216 -5.16 -6.17 -16.08
C GLN A 216 -5.75 -4.87 -15.50
N ALA A 217 -4.99 -4.17 -14.64
CA ALA A 217 -5.41 -2.90 -14.05
C ALA A 217 -5.66 -1.82 -15.11
N LYS A 218 -4.74 -1.66 -16.08
CA LYS A 218 -4.91 -0.74 -17.22
C LYS A 218 -6.16 -1.05 -18.04
N SER A 219 -6.40 -2.31 -18.39
CA SER A 219 -7.59 -2.74 -19.16
C SER A 219 -8.89 -2.48 -18.42
N ALA A 220 -8.88 -2.53 -17.08
CA ALA A 220 -10.04 -2.20 -16.24
C ALA A 220 -10.15 -0.71 -15.86
N GLY A 221 -9.26 0.16 -16.38
CA GLY A 221 -9.21 1.58 -16.01
C GLY A 221 -8.82 1.85 -14.54
N LYS A 222 -8.21 0.88 -13.86
CA LYS A 222 -7.80 0.97 -12.46
C LYS A 222 -6.34 1.38 -12.30
N LYS A 223 -6.03 2.02 -11.18
CA LYS A 223 -4.65 2.20 -10.71
C LYS A 223 -4.18 0.93 -10.00
N LEU A 224 -2.87 0.70 -9.97
CA LEU A 224 -2.22 -0.40 -9.26
C LEU A 224 -1.13 0.16 -8.35
N ILE A 225 -0.92 -0.44 -7.18
CA ILE A 225 0.19 -0.12 -6.27
C ILE A 225 0.75 -1.39 -5.65
N PHE A 226 2.07 -1.43 -5.43
CA PHE A 226 2.73 -2.42 -4.59
C PHE A 226 2.73 -1.91 -3.14
N GLN A 227 1.61 -2.09 -2.44
CA GLN A 227 1.34 -1.47 -1.14
C GLN A 227 2.11 -2.11 0.03
N GLU A 228 2.47 -3.39 -0.07
CA GLU A 228 3.52 -3.97 0.77
C GLU A 228 4.43 -4.87 -0.05
N TRP A 229 5.72 -4.74 0.20
CA TRP A 229 6.72 -5.73 -0.14
C TRP A 229 7.89 -5.59 0.83
N GLY A 230 8.65 -6.66 1.04
CA GLY A 230 9.77 -6.64 1.97
C GLY A 230 10.91 -7.56 1.52
N ALA A 231 12.09 -7.33 2.07
CA ALA A 231 13.21 -8.23 1.96
C ALA A 231 13.55 -8.88 3.30
N CYS A 232 13.64 -10.21 3.29
CA CYS A 232 13.94 -10.98 4.48
C CYS A 232 15.35 -10.66 5.00
N TYR A 233 15.44 -10.51 6.32
CA TYR A 233 16.69 -10.28 7.02
C TYR A 233 17.53 -11.56 7.18
N PHE A 234 16.85 -12.69 7.30
CA PHE A 234 17.42 -14.02 7.47
C PHE A 234 17.58 -14.77 6.14
N ASN A 235 18.28 -15.90 6.17
CA ASN A 235 18.47 -16.81 5.04
C ASN A 235 17.30 -17.79 4.79
N THR A 236 16.13 -17.55 5.38
CA THR A 236 14.89 -18.29 5.10
C THR A 236 14.15 -17.72 3.88
N GLU A 237 13.03 -18.34 3.52
CA GLU A 237 12.22 -17.90 2.38
C GLU A 237 11.66 -16.48 2.60
N ASN A 238 11.57 -15.67 1.54
CA ASN A 238 11.31 -14.23 1.69
C ASN A 238 9.90 -13.90 2.23
N ASN A 239 8.93 -14.78 1.94
CA ASN A 239 7.55 -14.80 2.44
C ASN A 239 7.42 -15.43 3.85
N ASN A 240 8.48 -16.08 4.36
CA ASN A 240 8.50 -16.80 5.64
C ASN A 240 9.82 -16.48 6.38
N CYS A 241 9.87 -15.26 6.93
CA CYS A 241 11.07 -14.68 7.54
C CYS A 241 11.04 -14.55 9.10
N PRO A 242 10.60 -15.55 9.89
CA PRO A 242 10.52 -15.40 11.35
C PRO A 242 11.86 -15.59 12.06
N ALA A 243 12.80 -16.34 11.47
CA ALA A 243 14.07 -16.74 12.09
C ALA A 243 15.10 -17.16 11.04
N GLY A 244 16.35 -17.38 11.45
CA GLY A 244 17.43 -17.94 10.61
C GLY A 244 18.78 -17.29 10.91
N THR A 245 19.75 -17.48 10.02
CA THR A 245 21.02 -16.75 10.06
C THR A 245 20.85 -15.41 9.32
N PRO A 246 21.27 -14.27 9.89
CA PRO A 246 21.24 -12.99 9.18
C PRO A 246 22.00 -13.07 7.86
N LEU A 247 21.36 -12.71 6.74
CA LEU A 247 22.04 -12.58 5.45
C LEU A 247 23.14 -11.52 5.52
N PRO A 248 24.23 -11.63 4.74
CA PRO A 248 25.24 -10.56 4.65
C PRO A 248 24.61 -9.21 4.30
N THR A 249 25.12 -8.12 4.87
CA THR A 249 24.58 -6.76 4.64
C THR A 249 24.57 -6.39 3.16
N SER A 250 25.57 -6.84 2.39
CA SER A 250 25.61 -6.69 0.93
C SER A 250 24.43 -7.39 0.24
N THR A 251 24.13 -8.63 0.61
CA THR A 251 22.98 -9.39 0.09
C THR A 251 21.66 -8.71 0.40
N ARG A 252 21.43 -8.30 1.66
CA ARG A 252 20.19 -7.59 2.06
C ARG A 252 20.00 -6.29 1.27
N ASN A 253 21.06 -5.50 1.14
CA ASN A 253 21.06 -4.25 0.37
C ASN A 253 20.80 -4.51 -1.14
N ASN A 254 21.36 -5.58 -1.69
CA ASN A 254 21.17 -5.95 -3.10
C ASN A 254 19.75 -6.44 -3.37
N ASN A 255 19.13 -7.23 -2.47
CA ASN A 255 17.74 -7.67 -2.60
C ASN A 255 16.79 -6.47 -2.67
N ILE A 256 16.87 -5.55 -1.70
CA ILE A 256 16.03 -4.33 -1.67
C ILE A 256 16.22 -3.51 -2.94
N LYS A 257 17.47 -3.24 -3.37
CA LYS A 257 17.75 -2.49 -4.60
C LYS A 257 17.21 -3.17 -5.86
N THR A 258 17.33 -4.49 -5.95
CA THR A 258 16.93 -5.27 -7.13
C THR A 258 15.41 -5.30 -7.25
N TRP A 259 14.70 -5.63 -6.19
CA TRP A 259 13.24 -5.75 -6.26
C TRP A 259 12.56 -4.38 -6.37
N ALA A 260 13.06 -3.36 -5.67
CA ALA A 260 12.61 -1.98 -5.89
C ALA A 260 12.80 -1.53 -7.35
N SER A 261 13.94 -1.86 -7.97
CA SER A 261 14.17 -1.49 -9.38
C SER A 261 13.27 -2.26 -10.34
N GLN A 262 12.99 -3.54 -10.09
CA GLN A 262 12.08 -4.35 -10.92
C GLN A 262 10.61 -3.88 -10.82
N ILE A 263 10.12 -3.52 -9.62
CA ILE A 263 8.79 -2.94 -9.42
C ILE A 263 8.71 -1.55 -10.09
N THR A 264 9.76 -0.73 -9.95
CA THR A 264 9.84 0.59 -10.59
C THR A 264 9.85 0.46 -12.12
N ALA A 265 10.57 -0.52 -12.67
CA ALA A 265 10.63 -0.81 -14.12
C ALA A 265 9.29 -1.30 -14.68
N ALA A 266 8.42 -1.90 -13.85
CA ALA A 266 7.04 -2.22 -14.24
C ALA A 266 6.11 -0.98 -14.25
N GLY A 267 6.61 0.19 -13.82
CA GLY A 267 5.86 1.45 -13.76
C GLY A 267 4.90 1.57 -12.58
N VAL A 268 5.06 0.75 -11.54
CA VAL A 268 4.13 0.67 -10.39
C VAL A 268 4.72 1.44 -9.20
N PRO A 269 3.95 2.30 -8.51
CA PRO A 269 4.36 2.87 -7.23
C PRO A 269 4.45 1.78 -6.15
N TRP A 270 5.31 1.96 -5.14
CA TRP A 270 5.55 0.92 -4.14
C TRP A 270 5.81 1.46 -2.75
N LEU A 271 5.36 0.74 -1.72
CA LEU A 271 5.60 1.03 -0.32
C LEU A 271 6.33 -0.15 0.34
N TYR A 272 7.53 0.10 0.87
CA TYR A 272 8.32 -0.93 1.53
C TYR A 272 7.73 -1.28 2.91
N TRP A 273 7.82 -2.54 3.32
CA TRP A 273 7.60 -2.99 4.69
C TRP A 273 8.96 -3.30 5.34
N GLN A 274 9.47 -2.47 6.25
CA GLN A 274 8.97 -1.16 6.71
C GLN A 274 10.15 -0.26 7.14
N VAL A 275 9.95 1.06 7.16
CA VAL A 275 10.91 2.06 7.66
C VAL A 275 10.55 2.44 9.09
N LEU A 276 11.52 2.33 10.01
CA LEU A 276 11.32 2.55 11.44
C LEU A 276 12.10 3.80 11.91
N PRO A 277 11.50 4.68 12.76
CA PRO A 277 12.19 5.82 13.36
C PRO A 277 12.93 5.49 14.66
N ASN A 278 12.90 4.23 15.09
CA ASN A 278 13.36 3.75 16.39
C ASN A 278 13.78 2.27 16.27
N PRO A 279 14.47 1.69 17.28
CA PRO A 279 14.73 0.25 17.32
C PRO A 279 13.42 -0.54 17.16
N ASP A 280 13.52 -1.68 16.46
CA ASP A 280 12.35 -2.45 16.06
C ASP A 280 11.56 -2.98 17.28
N PRO A 281 10.29 -2.58 17.48
CA PRO A 281 9.48 -3.10 18.58
C PRO A 281 9.15 -4.60 18.48
N HIS A 282 9.49 -5.30 17.38
CA HIS A 282 9.35 -6.75 17.31
C HIS A 282 10.17 -7.51 18.38
N VAL A 283 11.23 -6.93 18.94
CA VAL A 283 11.93 -7.50 20.11
C VAL A 283 11.21 -7.24 21.45
N SER A 284 10.12 -6.46 21.50
CA SER A 284 9.40 -6.11 22.74
C SER A 284 7.88 -5.96 22.60
N ARG A 285 7.20 -7.08 22.30
CA ARG A 285 5.76 -7.34 22.59
C ARG A 285 4.77 -6.19 22.32
N LEU A 286 4.76 -5.62 21.11
CA LEU A 286 3.66 -4.73 20.67
C LEU A 286 2.55 -5.47 19.92
N LYS A 287 1.34 -4.92 20.07
CA LYS A 287 0.06 -5.63 20.15
C LYS A 287 -0.96 -4.92 19.25
N ARG A 288 -1.83 -5.66 18.55
CA ARG A 288 -2.54 -5.12 17.37
C ARG A 288 -3.96 -5.65 17.21
N PHE A 289 -4.84 -4.71 16.86
CA PHE A 289 -6.22 -4.85 16.42
C PHE A 289 -6.39 -3.85 15.27
N ASP A 290 -7.05 -4.17 14.15
CA ASP A 290 -7.01 -3.40 12.90
C ASP A 290 -8.40 -3.09 12.27
N THR A 291 -8.73 -1.81 12.13
CA THR A 291 -9.33 -1.25 10.89
C THR A 291 -8.27 -0.38 10.26
N VAL A 292 -7.90 -0.71 9.03
CA VAL A 292 -6.72 -0.11 8.41
C VAL A 292 -7.15 1.01 7.50
N ILE A 293 -6.81 2.22 7.89
CA ILE A 293 -6.94 3.38 7.04
C ILE A 293 -5.56 3.95 6.83
N SER A 294 -5.07 3.70 5.63
CA SER A 294 -3.82 4.23 5.13
C SER A 294 -3.91 5.75 4.96
N ILE A 295 -3.65 6.55 6.01
CA ILE A 295 -3.36 7.98 5.84
C ILE A 295 -2.04 8.13 5.07
N LEU A 296 -2.11 8.07 3.74
CA LEU A 296 -0.99 8.42 2.88
C LEU A 296 -0.76 9.93 2.96
N ILE A 297 0.16 10.35 3.85
CA ILE A 297 0.64 11.72 3.96
C ILE A 297 1.54 12.04 2.76
N PRO A 298 1.14 12.94 1.84
CA PRO A 298 1.98 13.36 0.73
C PRO A 298 3.15 14.20 1.24
N MET A 299 4.36 13.65 1.15
CA MET A 299 5.59 14.35 1.52
C MET A 299 5.99 15.33 0.41
N CYS A 300 5.40 16.52 0.50
CA CYS A 300 5.51 17.70 -0.35
C CYS A 300 4.93 17.58 -1.77
N ARG A 301 4.00 18.50 -2.08
CA ARG A 301 4.24 19.38 -3.24
C ARG A 301 5.38 20.32 -2.88
N ALA A 302 6.46 20.31 -3.66
CA ALA A 302 7.24 21.52 -3.81
C ALA A 302 6.35 22.58 -4.49
N ARG A 303 6.56 23.86 -4.18
CA ARG A 303 5.91 24.96 -4.91
C ARG A 303 6.48 25.07 -6.31
#